data_AF-A0A946BIS4-F1
#
_entry.id   AF-A0A946BIS4-F1
#
_cell.length_a   1.000
_cell.length_b   1.000
_cell.length_c   1.000
_cell.angle_alpha   90.00
_cell.angle_beta   90.00
_cell.angle_gamma   90.00
#
_symmetry.space_group_name_H-M   'P 1'
#
loop_
_entity.id
_entity.type
_entity.pdbx_description
1 polymer ?
#
loop_
_entity_poly.entity_id
_entity_poly.type
_entity_poly.pdbx_seq_one_letter_code
_entity_poly.pdbx_strand_id
1 'polypeptide(L)' 'METIVNRDLFDFEIGYITKSPCLACENKSSLPGCHTECLILDKIQTMLARGISSQASSFEG' A
#
# COMPACT_ATOMS: atom_id res chain seq x y z
N MET A 1 -33.13 -16.80 11.29
CA MET A 1 -32.89 -15.42 10.82
C MET A 1 -31.44 -15.38 10.39
N GLU A 2 -31.21 -15.50 9.08
CA GLU A 2 -29.86 -15.61 8.53
C GLU A 2 -29.29 -14.20 8.44
N THR A 3 -28.23 -13.96 9.21
CA THR A 3 -27.56 -12.66 9.28
C THR A 3 -26.85 -12.44 7.94
N ILE A 4 -27.39 -11.56 7.10
CA ILE A 4 -26.74 -11.14 5.86
C ILE A 4 -25.49 -10.35 6.25
N VAL A 5 -24.33 -11.00 6.24
CA VAL A 5 -23.04 -10.32 6.41
C VAL A 5 -22.79 -9.54 5.12
N ASN A 6 -22.94 -8.21 5.20
CA ASN A 6 -22.60 -7.31 4.10
C ASN A 6 -21.06 -7.32 3.91
N ARG A 7 -20.60 -8.08 2.92
CA ARG A 7 -19.17 -8.21 2.54
C ARG A 7 -18.63 -7.01 1.75
N ASP A 8 -19.48 -6.04 1.39
CA ASP A 8 -19.14 -4.87 0.57
C ASP A 8 -18.43 -3.73 1.33
N LEU A 9 -18.22 -3.84 2.65
CA LEU A 9 -17.52 -2.82 3.44
C LEU A 9 -16.01 -2.72 3.17
N PHE A 10 -15.48 -3.55 2.25
CA PHE A 10 -14.05 -3.66 1.93
C PHE A 10 -13.70 -3.30 0.49
N ASP A 11 -14.60 -2.66 -0.26
CA ASP A 11 -14.27 -2.11 -1.58
C ASP A 11 -13.72 -0.68 -1.42
N PHE A 12 -12.41 -0.56 -1.16
CA PHE A 12 -11.72 0.73 -1.19
C PHE A 12 -10.70 0.77 -2.32
N GLU A 13 -10.95 1.66 -3.28
CA GLU A 13 -10.02 1.98 -4.35
C GLU A 13 -8.84 2.81 -3.80
N ILE A 14 -7.70 2.16 -3.57
CA ILE A 14 -6.47 2.82 -3.06
C ILE A 14 -5.77 3.71 -4.11
N GLY A 15 -6.20 3.60 -5.37
CA GLY A 15 -5.58 4.26 -6.52
C GLY A 15 -4.30 3.56 -7.01
N TYR A 16 -3.60 4.19 -7.95
CA TYR A 16 -2.37 3.66 -8.55
C TYR A 16 -1.31 4.75 -8.73
N ILE A 17 -0.05 4.31 -8.78
CA ILE A 17 1.09 5.19 -9.01
C ILE A 17 1.28 5.37 -10.51
N THR A 18 1.12 6.59 -11.02
CA THR A 18 1.30 6.89 -12.46
C THR A 18 2.76 7.02 -12.87
N LYS A 19 3.65 7.42 -11.96
CA LYS A 19 5.09 7.59 -12.17
C LYS A 19 5.86 7.28 -10.90
N SER A 20 7.06 6.70 -11.03
CA SER A 20 7.92 6.43 -9.88
C SER A 20 8.27 7.73 -9.14
N PRO A 21 8.10 7.80 -7.80
CA PRO A 21 8.52 8.95 -7.02
C PRO A 21 10.04 9.16 -7.05
N CYS A 22 10.81 8.12 -7.39
CA CYS A 22 12.26 8.18 -7.52
C CYS A 22 12.73 8.79 -8.85
N LEU A 23 11.82 9.02 -9.82
CA LEU A 23 12.18 9.49 -11.16
C LEU A 23 12.82 10.88 -11.14
N ALA A 24 12.30 11.78 -10.28
CA ALA A 24 12.74 13.16 -10.10
C ALA A 24 13.31 13.42 -8.69
N CYS A 25 13.71 12.37 -7.98
CA CYS A 25 14.26 12.48 -6.63
C CYS A 25 15.66 13.10 -6.65
N GLU A 26 15.95 14.02 -5.73
CA GLU A 26 17.27 14.65 -5.58
C GLU A 26 18.36 13.62 -5.25
N ASN A 27 18.01 12.59 -4.46
CA ASN A 27 18.90 11.51 -4.05
C ASN A 27 18.92 10.33 -5.03
N LYS A 28 18.50 10.53 -6.29
CA LYS A 28 18.48 9.47 -7.31
C LYS A 28 19.84 8.79 -7.48
N SER A 29 20.94 9.54 -7.39
CA SER A 29 22.31 9.01 -7.48
C SER A 29 22.69 8.12 -6.28
N SER A 30 21.96 8.22 -5.18
CA SER A 30 22.14 7.44 -3.94
C SER A 30 21.22 6.24 -3.88
N LEU A 31 20.39 5.99 -4.91
CA LEU A 31 19.58 4.78 -4.97
C LEU A 31 20.47 3.52 -5.09
N PRO A 32 20.12 2.42 -4.40
CA PRO A 32 18.98 2.24 -3.51
C PRO A 32 19.25 2.63 -2.04
N GLY A 33 20.44 3.12 -1.72
CA GLY A 33 20.87 3.43 -0.35
C GLY A 33 19.97 4.42 0.40
N CYS A 34 19.31 5.34 -0.30
CA CYS A 34 18.37 6.29 0.32
C CYS A 34 16.99 5.70 0.67
N HIS A 35 16.69 4.44 0.33
CA HIS A 35 15.35 3.86 0.55
C HIS A 35 14.94 3.81 2.03
N THR A 36 15.86 3.44 2.92
CA THR A 36 15.57 3.25 4.36
C THR A 36 15.07 4.51 5.03
N GLU A 37 15.50 5.68 4.55
CA GLU A 37 15.16 6.99 5.11
C GLU A 37 14.16 7.76 4.22
N CYS A 38 13.65 7.12 3.15
CA CYS A 38 12.78 7.77 2.19
C CYS A 38 11.32 7.82 2.69
N LEU A 39 10.93 8.97 3.25
CA LEU A 39 9.57 9.22 3.75
C LEU A 39 8.46 9.00 2.69
N ILE A 40 8.76 9.25 1.41
CA ILE A 40 7.79 9.05 0.33
C ILE A 40 7.52 7.55 0.14
N LEU A 41 8.56 6.73 0.11
CA LEU A 41 8.43 5.28 -0.03
C LEU A 41 7.77 4.67 1.22
N ASP A 42 8.14 5.12 2.42
CA ASP A 42 7.51 4.70 3.67
C ASP A 42 5.99 4.94 3.66
N LYS A 43 5.56 6.14 3.24
CA LYS A 43 4.14 6.48 3.15
C LYS A 43 3.40 5.61 2.14
N ILE A 44 4.00 5.38 0.96
CA ILE A 44 3.42 4.52 -0.07
C ILE A 44 3.28 3.09 0.46
N GLN A 45 4.34 2.53 1.05
CA GLN A 45 4.34 1.18 1.62
C GLN A 45 3.32 1.05 2.76
N THR A 46 3.24 2.04 3.66
CA THR A 46 2.26 2.07 4.75
C THR A 46 0.83 2.11 4.22
N MET A 47 0.55 2.93 3.22
CA MET A 47 -0.77 3.02 2.58
C MET A 47 -1.15 1.67 1.96
N LEU A 48 -0.26 1.09 1.14
CA LEU A 48 -0.48 -0.20 0.49
C LEU A 48 -0.67 -1.33 1.52
N ALA A 49 0.15 -1.37 2.58
CA ALA A 49 0.05 -2.37 3.64
C ALA A 49 -1.29 -2.28 4.39
N ARG A 50 -1.80 -1.07 4.65
CA ARG A 50 -3.13 -0.88 5.25
C ARG A 50 -4.25 -1.39 4.35
N GLY A 51 -4.13 -1.19 3.03
CA GLY A 51 -5.09 -1.72 2.05
C GLY A 51 -5.06 -3.26 1.94
N ILE A 52 -3.87 -3.87 2.04
CA ILE A 52 -3.72 -5.34 1.97
C ILE A 52 -4.18 -6.02 3.28
N SER A 53 -3.91 -5.42 4.44
CA SER A 53 -4.22 -6.00 5.76
C SER A 53 -5.72 -6.30 5.96
N SER A 54 -6.59 -5.64 5.21
CA SER A 54 -8.02 -5.87 5.21
C SER A 54 -8.52 -7.05 4.36
N GLN A 55 -7.65 -7.67 3.54
CA GLN A 55 -8.00 -8.82 2.69
C GLN A 55 -7.50 -10.17 3.26
N ALA A 56 -6.66 -10.17 4.29
CA ALA A 56 -5.98 -11.37 4.81
C ALA A 56 -6.78 -12.16 5.86
N SER A 57 -8.03 -11.81 6.16
CA SER A 57 -8.89 -12.55 7.08
C SER A 57 -9.61 -13.72 6.38
N SER A 58 -8.87 -14.55 5.63
CA SER A 58 -9.30 -15.87 5.11
C SER A 58 -8.09 -16.62 4.55
N PHE A 59 -7.12 -16.98 5.39
CA PHE A 59 -6.22 -18.10 5.08
C PHE A 59 -6.32 -19.10 6.23
N GLU A 60 -7.33 -19.96 6.14
CA GLU A 60 -7.38 -21.22 6.89
C GLU A 60 -6.39 -22.17 6.21
N GLY A 61 -5.31 -22.49 6.91
CA GLY A 61 -4.38 -23.57 6.58
C GLY A 61 -4.55 -24.73 7.55
#